data_AF-A0A4R8ZZS9-F1
#
_entry.id   AF-A0A4R8ZZS9-F1
#
_cell.length_a   1.000
_cell.length_b   1.000
_cell.length_c   1.000
_cell.angle_alpha   90.00
_cell.angle_beta   90.00
_cell.angle_gamma   90.00
#
_symmetry.space_group_name_H-M   'P 1'
#
loop_
_entity.id
_entity.type
_entity.pdbx_description
1 polymer ?
#
loop_
_entity_poly.entity_id
_entity_poly.type
_entity_poly.pdbx_seq_one_letter_code
_entity_poly.pdbx_strand_id
1 'polypeptide(L)'
;MTERAARAAASADEEPATKRRRAVAGYDFTFSIPKSASVLWGVADAGTQERIAAAHHAAVAEVVAYMEREVAATRTGTTGQGGAVAHVDVTGLIATAFDHFDSRAGDPHLHTHVVISNTVQTGLDGKWRSLDGRPIHEAVVALSELHETLFADALTRSLGVQWEPRERGRDRHLAWAVRATVLSCSMALLNVYDRRSTH
;
A
#
# COMPACT_ATOMS: atom_id res chain seq x y z
N MET A 1 18.59 -54.55 35.83
CA MET A 1 18.80 -53.90 34.53
C MET A 1 17.49 -53.94 33.77
N THR A 2 16.50 -53.10 34.12
CA THR A 2 15.20 -53.05 33.43
C THR A 2 14.41 -51.81 33.84
N GLU A 3 13.66 -51.27 32.87
CA GLU A 3 12.68 -50.17 32.89
C GLU A 3 13.13 -48.72 33.12
N ARG A 4 13.96 -48.39 34.12
CA ARG A 4 14.37 -46.97 34.32
C ARG A 4 15.34 -46.45 33.26
N ALA A 5 16.18 -47.33 32.69
CA ALA A 5 17.11 -46.97 31.60
C ALA A 5 16.40 -46.84 30.24
N ALA A 6 15.26 -47.53 30.05
CA ALA A 6 14.49 -47.46 28.80
C ALA A 6 13.65 -46.18 28.71
N ARG A 7 13.24 -45.60 29.84
CA ARG A 7 12.43 -44.36 29.86
C ARG A 7 13.25 -43.08 29.67
N ALA A 8 14.57 -43.13 29.80
CA ALA A 8 15.48 -42.00 29.57
C ALA A 8 15.93 -41.86 28.10
N ALA A 9 15.69 -42.88 27.27
CA ALA A 9 16.03 -42.87 25.84
C ALA A 9 14.87 -42.42 24.93
N ALA A 10 13.69 -42.15 25.50
CA ALA A 10 12.49 -41.80 24.74
C ALA A 10 12.21 -40.29 24.67
N SER A 11 13.15 -39.43 25.06
CA SER A 11 12.95 -37.97 25.08
C SER A 11 14.01 -37.18 24.31
N ALA A 12 14.65 -37.79 23.30
CA ALA A 12 15.80 -37.18 22.62
C ALA A 12 15.61 -36.87 21.12
N ASP A 13 14.46 -37.20 20.50
CA ASP A 13 14.29 -37.03 19.04
C ASP A 13 13.18 -36.03 18.63
N GLU A 14 12.83 -35.07 19.49
CA GLU A 14 12.18 -33.85 19.01
C GLU A 14 13.22 -32.74 18.87
N GLU A 15 14.00 -32.80 17.78
CA GLU A 15 14.59 -31.57 17.24
C GLU A 15 13.42 -30.59 16.99
N PRO A 16 13.42 -29.39 17.59
CA PRO A 16 12.36 -28.43 17.35
C PRO A 16 12.40 -28.10 15.86
N ALA A 17 11.38 -28.54 15.11
CA ALA A 17 11.23 -28.24 13.71
C ALA A 17 11.40 -26.73 13.53
N THR A 18 12.55 -26.33 13.01
CA THR A 18 12.84 -24.92 12.81
C THR A 18 11.72 -24.38 11.93
N LYS A 19 10.94 -23.44 12.46
CA LYS A 19 9.80 -22.87 11.75
C LYS A 19 10.38 -22.12 10.55
N ARG A 20 10.54 -22.79 9.40
CA ARG A 20 11.06 -22.20 8.16
C ARG A 20 10.21 -20.97 7.89
N ARG A 21 10.79 -19.78 8.06
CA ARG A 21 10.10 -18.53 7.76
C ARG A 21 9.70 -18.58 6.30
N ARG A 22 8.40 -18.39 6.04
CA ARG A 22 7.87 -18.35 4.68
C ARG A 22 8.54 -17.18 3.95
N ALA A 23 9.12 -17.46 2.78
CA ALA A 23 9.75 -16.41 1.98
C ALA A 23 8.68 -15.39 1.54
N VAL A 24 8.98 -14.10 1.71
CA VAL A 24 8.14 -13.01 1.22
C VAL A 24 8.40 -12.86 -0.28
N ALA A 25 7.36 -13.02 -1.10
CA ALA A 25 7.48 -12.90 -2.55
C ALA A 25 7.50 -11.43 -3.02
N GLY A 26 6.78 -10.57 -2.29
CA GLY A 26 6.64 -9.15 -2.61
C GLY A 26 5.75 -8.45 -1.59
N TYR A 27 5.53 -7.16 -1.82
CA TYR A 27 4.70 -6.28 -1.01
C TYR A 27 3.58 -5.73 -1.89
N ASP A 28 2.34 -5.83 -1.43
CA ASP A 28 1.18 -5.27 -2.13
C ASP A 28 0.75 -3.97 -1.44
N PHE A 29 0.72 -2.89 -2.23
CA PHE A 29 0.24 -1.58 -1.82
C PHE A 29 -1.05 -1.27 -2.55
N THR A 30 -2.14 -1.20 -1.81
CA THR A 30 -3.44 -0.80 -2.36
C THR A 30 -3.65 0.70 -2.19
N PHE A 31 -3.65 1.42 -3.30
CA PHE A 31 -3.96 2.86 -3.34
C PHE A 31 -5.42 3.04 -3.72
N SER A 32 -6.23 3.55 -2.79
CA SER A 32 -7.64 3.87 -3.03
C SER A 32 -7.84 5.37 -3.12
N ILE A 33 -8.63 5.85 -4.08
CA ILE A 33 -9.07 7.25 -4.05
C ILE A 33 -10.17 7.45 -2.98
N PRO A 34 -10.38 8.68 -2.48
CA PRO A 34 -11.48 8.96 -1.56
C PRO A 34 -12.83 8.45 -2.08
N LYS A 35 -13.67 7.93 -1.19
CA LYS A 35 -14.94 7.29 -1.58
C LYS A 35 -15.84 8.21 -2.39
N SER A 36 -15.90 9.50 -2.03
CA SER A 36 -16.63 10.53 -2.78
C SER A 36 -16.10 10.70 -4.22
N ALA A 37 -14.78 10.61 -4.43
CA ALA A 37 -14.18 10.64 -5.76
C ALA A 37 -14.44 9.33 -6.54
N SER A 38 -14.47 8.17 -5.87
CA SER A 38 -14.90 6.91 -6.50
C SER A 38 -16.36 6.94 -6.94
N VAL A 39 -17.25 7.54 -6.14
CA VAL A 39 -18.65 7.74 -6.51
C VAL A 39 -18.76 8.70 -7.68
N LEU A 40 -18.04 9.83 -7.65
CA LEU A 40 -17.98 10.78 -8.76
C LEU A 40 -17.54 10.07 -10.05
N TRP A 41 -16.47 9.28 -9.99
CA TRP A 41 -16.00 8.46 -11.12
C TRP A 41 -17.09 7.51 -11.62
N GLY A 42 -17.75 6.76 -10.72
CA GLY A 42 -18.75 5.77 -11.10
C GLY A 42 -20.00 6.34 -11.79
N VAL A 43 -20.31 7.62 -11.61
CA VAL A 43 -21.51 8.26 -12.19
C VAL A 43 -21.21 9.30 -13.27
N ALA A 44 -19.94 9.62 -13.51
CA ALA A 44 -19.54 10.65 -14.47
C ALA A 44 -19.53 10.13 -15.92
N ASP A 45 -19.47 11.06 -16.87
CA ASP A 45 -19.25 10.74 -18.28
C ASP A 45 -17.84 10.18 -18.51
N ALA A 46 -17.64 9.51 -19.65
CA ALA A 46 -16.39 8.84 -19.98
C ALA A 46 -15.15 9.77 -19.94
N GLY A 47 -15.30 11.04 -20.37
CA GLY A 47 -14.19 11.99 -20.36
C GLY A 47 -13.79 12.40 -18.95
N THR A 48 -14.77 12.58 -18.05
CA THR A 48 -14.51 12.83 -16.63
C THR A 48 -13.94 11.61 -15.93
N GLN A 49 -14.43 10.40 -16.25
CA GLN A 49 -13.89 9.14 -15.74
C GLN A 49 -12.42 8.96 -16.08
N GLU A 50 -12.05 9.19 -17.33
CA GLU A 50 -10.68 9.10 -17.81
C GLU A 50 -9.77 10.09 -17.07
N ARG A 51 -10.22 11.33 -16.85
CA ARG A 51 -9.45 12.34 -16.11
C ARG A 51 -9.19 11.94 -14.65
N ILE A 52 -10.20 11.38 -13.98
CA ILE A 52 -10.06 10.90 -12.60
C ILE A 52 -9.09 9.71 -12.54
N ALA A 53 -9.23 8.75 -13.46
CA ALA A 53 -8.33 7.59 -13.54
C ALA A 53 -6.88 8.02 -13.82
N ALA A 54 -6.68 8.93 -14.78
CA ALA A 54 -5.36 9.48 -15.08
C ALA A 54 -4.73 10.21 -13.88
N ALA A 55 -5.52 10.98 -13.12
CA ALA A 55 -5.05 11.62 -11.90
C ALA A 55 -4.64 10.58 -10.83
N HIS A 56 -5.40 9.49 -10.70
CA HIS A 56 -5.08 8.39 -9.80
C HIS A 56 -3.78 7.69 -10.20
N HIS A 57 -3.63 7.34 -11.48
CA HIS A 57 -2.44 6.66 -12.00
C HIS A 57 -1.18 7.54 -11.90
N ALA A 58 -1.30 8.83 -12.18
CA ALA A 58 -0.20 9.78 -12.00
C ALA A 58 0.25 9.84 -10.53
N ALA A 59 -0.70 9.93 -9.59
CA ALA A 59 -0.39 9.92 -8.15
C ALA A 59 0.29 8.61 -7.73
N VAL A 60 -0.17 7.46 -8.22
CA VAL A 60 0.46 6.15 -7.96
C VAL A 60 1.89 6.10 -8.50
N ALA A 61 2.13 6.57 -9.74
CA ALA A 61 3.45 6.58 -10.34
C ALA A 61 4.44 7.44 -9.52
N GLU A 62 4.02 8.63 -9.08
CA GLU A 62 4.86 9.51 -8.26
C GLU A 62 5.15 8.93 -6.87
N VAL A 63 4.19 8.23 -6.25
CA VAL A 63 4.42 7.55 -4.97
C VAL A 63 5.40 6.39 -5.14
N VAL A 64 5.32 5.64 -6.25
CA VAL A 64 6.30 4.58 -6.55
C VAL A 64 7.69 5.16 -6.77
N ALA A 65 7.80 6.27 -7.51
CA ALA A 65 9.08 6.97 -7.71
C ALA A 65 9.64 7.55 -6.39
N TYR A 66 8.78 8.04 -5.51
CA TYR A 66 9.17 8.49 -4.17
C TYR A 66 9.67 7.33 -3.31
N MET A 67 8.94 6.22 -3.29
CA MET A 67 9.31 5.02 -2.55
C MET A 67 10.65 4.44 -3.03
N GLU A 68 10.89 4.40 -4.34
CA GLU A 68 12.17 3.99 -4.90
C GLU A 68 13.34 4.84 -4.41
N ARG A 69 13.16 6.16 -4.35
CA ARG A 69 14.21 7.11 -3.96
C ARG A 69 14.46 7.20 -2.46
N GLU A 70 13.40 7.18 -1.67
CA GLU A 70 13.45 7.61 -0.26
C GLU A 70 13.23 6.47 0.74
N VAL A 71 12.68 5.34 0.30
CA VAL A 71 12.26 4.24 1.20
C VAL A 71 12.95 2.93 0.85
N ALA A 72 13.17 2.65 -0.43
CA ALA A 72 13.68 1.37 -0.89
C ALA A 72 15.14 1.19 -0.48
N ALA A 73 15.38 0.20 0.37
CA ALA A 73 16.70 -0.18 0.84
C ALA A 73 16.84 -1.70 0.91
N THR A 74 18.06 -2.19 0.84
CA THR A 74 18.40 -3.57 1.15
C THR A 74 19.38 -3.63 2.33
N ARG A 75 19.55 -4.82 2.91
CA ARG A 75 20.51 -5.06 3.98
C ARG A 75 21.72 -5.83 3.46
N THR A 76 22.91 -5.43 3.91
CA THR A 76 24.16 -6.14 3.66
C THR A 76 24.89 -6.41 4.97
N GLY A 77 25.68 -7.49 5.01
CA GLY A 77 26.43 -7.91 6.20
C GLY A 77 26.00 -9.28 6.73
N THR A 78 26.73 -9.78 7.73
CA THR A 78 26.53 -11.12 8.30
C THR A 78 25.54 -11.08 9.47
N THR A 79 24.51 -11.92 9.44
CA THR A 79 23.52 -12.04 10.53
C THR A 79 23.99 -12.96 11.68
N GLY A 80 25.26 -12.82 12.10
CA GLY A 80 25.86 -13.56 13.22
C GLY A 80 26.12 -12.67 14.45
N GLN A 81 26.44 -13.26 15.60
CA GLN A 81 26.79 -12.46 16.79
C GLN A 81 28.04 -11.61 16.52
N GLY A 82 27.87 -10.28 16.57
CA GLY A 82 28.91 -9.29 16.24
C GLY A 82 28.94 -8.85 14.78
N GLY A 83 28.03 -9.35 13.92
CA GLY A 83 27.94 -8.92 12.53
C GLY A 83 27.25 -7.57 12.37
N ALA A 84 27.93 -6.63 11.71
CA ALA A 84 27.35 -5.35 11.36
C ALA A 84 26.37 -5.52 10.19
N VAL A 85 25.15 -4.97 10.34
CA VAL A 85 24.15 -4.88 9.27
C VAL A 85 24.13 -3.43 8.78
N ALA A 86 24.37 -3.22 7.49
CA ALA A 86 24.25 -1.92 6.84
C ALA A 86 22.98 -1.88 5.99
N HIS A 87 22.32 -0.72 5.95
CA HIS A 87 21.31 -0.42 4.93
C HIS A 87 22.01 0.17 3.72
N VAL A 88 21.61 -0.27 2.53
CA VAL A 88 22.24 0.10 1.26
C VAL A 88 21.13 0.40 0.25
N ASP A 89 21.36 1.43 -0.55
CA ASP A 89 20.45 1.84 -1.62
C ASP A 89 20.28 0.75 -2.69
N VAL A 90 19.16 0.84 -3.40
CA VAL A 90 18.79 -0.07 -4.49
C VAL A 90 18.83 0.64 -5.84
N THR A 91 18.99 -0.13 -6.91
CA THR A 91 18.93 0.34 -8.29
C THR A 91 17.54 0.04 -8.85
N GLY A 92 16.55 0.75 -8.31
CA GLY A 92 15.18 0.69 -8.78
C GLY A 92 14.27 -0.32 -8.08
N LEU A 93 12.98 -0.20 -8.34
CA LEU A 93 11.94 -1.15 -7.95
C LEU A 93 11.33 -1.86 -9.16
N ILE A 94 10.95 -3.13 -8.97
CA ILE A 94 10.13 -3.87 -9.93
C ILE A 94 8.73 -3.94 -9.35
N ALA A 95 7.75 -3.36 -10.04
CA ALA A 95 6.36 -3.34 -9.60
C ALA A 95 5.38 -3.64 -10.73
N THR A 96 4.18 -4.09 -10.38
CA THR A 96 3.05 -4.26 -11.30
C THR A 96 1.79 -3.68 -10.67
N ALA A 97 1.06 -2.86 -11.44
CA ALA A 97 -0.15 -2.19 -11.01
C ALA A 97 -1.40 -2.86 -11.61
N PHE A 98 -2.43 -3.09 -10.78
CA PHE A 98 -3.71 -3.68 -11.17
C PHE A 98 -4.86 -2.80 -10.69
N ASP A 99 -5.65 -2.28 -11.63
CA ASP A 99 -6.83 -1.47 -11.32
C ASP A 99 -8.04 -2.35 -10.99
N HIS A 100 -8.75 -1.97 -9.95
CA HIS A 100 -10.07 -2.48 -9.58
C HIS A 100 -11.04 -1.31 -9.38
N PHE A 101 -12.34 -1.57 -9.61
CA PHE A 101 -13.35 -0.50 -9.76
C PHE A 101 -14.51 -0.58 -8.78
N ASP A 102 -14.66 -1.69 -8.06
CA ASP A 102 -15.77 -1.97 -7.17
C ASP A 102 -15.31 -2.44 -5.79
N SER A 103 -16.14 -2.19 -4.79
CA SER A 103 -15.98 -2.79 -3.48
C SER A 103 -16.53 -4.21 -3.49
N ARG A 104 -16.26 -4.98 -2.43
CA ARG A 104 -16.90 -6.31 -2.23
C ARG A 104 -18.43 -6.26 -2.20
N ALA A 105 -19.01 -5.08 -1.93
CA ALA A 105 -20.45 -4.85 -1.91
C ALA A 105 -20.98 -4.33 -3.26
N GLY A 106 -20.14 -4.17 -4.28
CA GLY A 106 -20.51 -3.67 -5.61
C GLY A 106 -20.57 -2.15 -5.73
N ASP A 107 -20.13 -1.40 -4.71
CA ASP A 107 -20.14 0.06 -4.75
C ASP A 107 -18.91 0.60 -5.51
N PRO A 108 -19.01 1.72 -6.25
CA PRO A 108 -17.86 2.30 -6.96
C PRO A 108 -16.66 2.52 -6.04
N HIS A 109 -15.52 1.92 -6.35
CA HIS A 109 -14.31 1.96 -5.56
C HIS A 109 -13.09 1.81 -6.46
N LEU A 110 -12.63 2.91 -7.05
CA LEU A 110 -11.43 2.91 -7.86
C LEU A 110 -10.20 2.77 -6.95
N HIS A 111 -9.46 1.68 -7.14
CA HIS A 111 -8.23 1.41 -6.41
C HIS A 111 -7.23 0.63 -7.25
N THR A 112 -5.95 0.85 -7.00
CA THR A 112 -4.84 0.17 -7.69
C THR A 112 -4.05 -0.67 -6.70
N HIS A 113 -3.88 -1.96 -6.99
CA HIS A 113 -2.91 -2.82 -6.32
C HIS A 113 -1.55 -2.71 -7.00
N VAL A 114 -0.55 -2.17 -6.28
CA VAL A 114 0.84 -2.10 -6.73
C VAL A 114 1.63 -3.18 -6.02
N VAL A 115 1.93 -4.26 -6.73
CA VAL A 115 2.72 -5.38 -6.23
C VAL A 115 4.18 -5.14 -6.54
N ILE A 116 4.99 -4.93 -5.50
CA ILE A 116 6.44 -4.70 -5.58
C ILE A 116 7.15 -6.01 -5.30
N SER A 117 8.09 -6.39 -6.17
CA SER A 117 8.95 -7.55 -5.97
C SER A 117 9.80 -7.38 -4.71
N ASN A 118 9.94 -8.46 -3.93
CA ASN A 118 10.92 -8.49 -2.82
C ASN A 118 12.36 -8.60 -3.32
N THR A 119 12.60 -8.70 -4.64
CA THR A 119 13.94 -8.85 -5.21
C THR A 119 14.38 -7.54 -5.85
N VAL A 120 15.46 -6.97 -5.32
CA VAL A 120 16.03 -5.68 -5.75
C VAL A 120 17.50 -5.82 -6.07
N GLN A 121 17.97 -5.05 -7.03
CA GLN A 121 19.40 -4.94 -7.31
C GLN A 121 19.99 -3.86 -6.39
N THR A 122 21.10 -4.15 -5.74
CA THR A 122 21.79 -3.20 -4.86
C THR A 122 22.64 -2.20 -5.65
N GLY A 123 22.66 -0.94 -5.21
CA GLY A 123 23.52 0.09 -5.79
C GLY A 123 25.01 -0.09 -5.46
N LEU A 124 25.34 -0.85 -4.41
CA LEU A 124 26.73 -1.00 -3.93
C LEU A 124 27.57 -1.98 -4.77
N ASP A 125 27.03 -3.15 -5.09
CA ASP A 125 27.76 -4.21 -5.79
C ASP A 125 26.96 -4.90 -6.91
N GLY A 126 25.81 -4.33 -7.30
CA GLY A 126 25.00 -4.82 -8.42
C GLY A 126 24.38 -6.21 -8.21
N LYS A 127 24.49 -6.80 -7.02
CA LYS A 127 23.87 -8.09 -6.68
C LYS A 127 22.39 -7.95 -6.38
N TRP A 128 21.65 -9.00 -6.68
CA TRP A 128 20.24 -9.13 -6.31
C TRP A 128 20.11 -9.57 -4.84
N ARG A 129 19.30 -8.84 -4.09
CA ARG A 129 19.04 -9.07 -2.66
C ARG A 129 17.57 -8.86 -2.34
N SER A 130 17.18 -9.25 -1.13
CA SER A 130 15.85 -8.94 -0.62
C SER A 130 15.71 -7.47 -0.27
N LEU A 131 14.54 -6.89 -0.54
CA LEU A 131 14.17 -5.57 -0.04
C LEU A 131 14.06 -5.63 1.51
N ASP A 132 14.49 -4.58 2.21
CA ASP A 132 14.22 -4.46 3.64
C ASP A 132 12.77 -4.02 3.82
N GLY A 133 11.94 -4.93 4.33
CA GLY A 133 10.54 -4.65 4.60
C GLY A 133 10.30 -3.65 5.73
N ARG A 134 11.26 -3.38 6.62
CA ARG A 134 11.02 -2.46 7.76
C ARG A 134 10.77 -1.02 7.30
N PRO A 135 11.65 -0.37 6.51
CA PRO A 135 11.36 0.96 5.95
C PRO A 135 10.04 1.01 5.18
N ILE A 136 9.75 -0.04 4.40
CA ILE A 136 8.53 -0.17 3.60
C ILE A 136 7.28 -0.15 4.48
N HIS A 137 7.28 -0.90 5.58
CA HIS A 137 6.17 -0.93 6.54
C HIS A 137 6.04 0.37 7.34
N GLU A 138 7.16 0.97 7.74
CA GLU A 138 7.18 2.24 8.48
C GLU A 138 6.66 3.42 7.63
N ALA A 139 6.87 3.37 6.30
CA ALA A 139 6.46 4.41 5.38
C ALA A 139 4.98 4.32 4.93
N VAL A 140 4.23 3.25 5.26
CA VAL A 140 2.87 3.00 4.71
C VAL A 140 1.95 4.22 4.86
N VAL A 141 1.91 4.83 6.05
CA VAL A 141 1.04 5.99 6.30
C VAL A 141 1.50 7.18 5.45
N ALA A 142 2.79 7.48 5.42
CA ALA A 142 3.34 8.59 4.64
C ALA A 142 3.08 8.43 3.13
N LEU A 143 3.23 7.21 2.60
CA LEU A 143 2.96 6.90 1.20
C LEU A 143 1.45 7.04 0.87
N SER A 144 0.58 6.66 1.80
CA SER A 144 -0.88 6.86 1.67
C SER A 144 -1.23 8.35 1.63
N GLU A 145 -0.70 9.15 2.55
CA GLU A 145 -0.97 10.60 2.60
C GLU A 145 -0.40 11.34 1.38
N LEU A 146 0.77 10.90 0.89
CA LEU A 146 1.35 11.43 -0.35
C LEU A 146 0.44 11.12 -1.54
N HIS A 147 -0.06 9.89 -1.66
CA HIS A 147 -1.01 9.50 -2.70
C HIS A 147 -2.27 10.36 -2.66
N GLU A 148 -2.91 10.47 -1.49
CA GLU A 148 -4.15 11.23 -1.34
C GLU A 148 -3.94 12.71 -1.69
N THR A 149 -2.82 13.30 -1.26
CA THR A 149 -2.46 14.69 -1.54
C THR A 149 -2.25 14.93 -3.04
N LEU A 150 -1.44 14.09 -3.69
CA LEU A 150 -1.17 14.20 -5.13
C LEU A 150 -2.43 14.03 -5.96
N PHE A 151 -3.27 13.05 -5.61
CA PHE A 151 -4.54 12.82 -6.27
C PHE A 151 -5.49 14.02 -6.10
N ALA A 152 -5.64 14.52 -4.88
CA ALA A 152 -6.54 15.63 -4.59
C ALA A 152 -6.13 16.90 -5.34
N ASP A 153 -4.84 17.20 -5.36
CA ASP A 153 -4.24 18.32 -6.08
C ASP A 153 -4.43 18.18 -7.61
N ALA A 154 -4.15 17.00 -8.17
CA ALA A 154 -4.35 16.73 -9.60
C ALA A 154 -5.84 16.85 -10.00
N LEU A 155 -6.76 16.36 -9.18
CA LEU A 155 -8.19 16.46 -9.44
C LEU A 155 -8.70 17.90 -9.33
N THR A 156 -8.18 18.67 -8.36
CA THR A 156 -8.48 20.10 -8.21
C THR A 156 -8.07 20.87 -9.47
N ARG A 157 -6.86 20.64 -9.99
CA ARG A 157 -6.40 21.30 -11.22
C ARG A 157 -7.19 20.90 -12.46
N SER A 158 -7.56 19.63 -12.57
CA SER A 158 -8.17 19.09 -13.79
C SER A 158 -9.68 19.32 -13.89
N LEU A 159 -10.39 19.29 -12.75
CA LEU A 159 -11.86 19.38 -12.68
C LEU A 159 -12.38 20.53 -11.82
N GLY A 160 -11.51 21.27 -11.12
CA GLY A 160 -11.93 22.37 -10.24
C GLY A 160 -12.66 21.93 -8.97
N VAL A 161 -12.56 20.64 -8.61
CA VAL A 161 -13.22 20.11 -7.40
C VAL A 161 -12.74 20.84 -6.15
N GLN A 162 -13.64 20.98 -5.19
CA GLN A 162 -13.31 21.51 -3.86
C GLN A 162 -13.38 20.36 -2.86
N TRP A 163 -12.55 20.43 -1.82
CA TRP A 163 -12.45 19.40 -0.80
C TRP A 163 -12.99 19.90 0.52
N GLU A 164 -13.65 19.03 1.29
CA GLU A 164 -14.02 19.29 2.66
C GLU A 164 -13.56 18.14 3.56
N PRO A 165 -13.06 18.44 4.77
CA PRO A 165 -12.68 17.42 5.73
C PRO A 165 -13.93 16.71 6.25
N ARG A 166 -13.85 15.39 6.40
CA ARG A 166 -14.87 14.53 6.98
C ARG A 166 -14.29 13.64 8.07
N GLU A 167 -14.98 13.57 9.19
CA GLU A 167 -14.61 12.69 10.28
C GLU A 167 -14.88 11.22 9.92
N ARG A 168 -13.91 10.34 10.16
CA ARG A 168 -14.05 8.89 9.92
C ARG A 168 -14.31 8.08 11.20
N GLY A 169 -14.62 8.74 12.31
CA GLY A 169 -14.76 8.13 13.65
C GLY A 169 -13.52 8.34 14.53
N ARG A 170 -13.58 7.81 15.76
CA ARG A 170 -12.51 8.00 16.76
C ARG A 170 -11.19 7.38 16.28
N ASP A 171 -10.09 8.09 16.54
CA ASP A 171 -8.70 7.70 16.23
C ASP A 171 -8.38 7.50 14.74
N ARG A 172 -9.17 8.09 13.84
CA ARG A 172 -8.87 8.11 12.39
C ARG A 172 -8.58 9.54 11.92
N HIS A 173 -7.64 9.67 11.00
CA HIS A 173 -7.37 10.94 10.33
C HIS A 173 -8.62 11.43 9.57
N LEU A 174 -8.74 12.76 9.46
CA LEU A 174 -9.76 13.39 8.62
C LEU A 174 -9.60 12.89 7.19
N ALA A 175 -10.70 12.49 6.57
CA ALA A 175 -10.71 12.16 5.15
C ALA A 175 -11.17 13.36 4.34
N TRP A 176 -10.50 13.59 3.22
CA TRP A 176 -10.93 14.58 2.25
C TRP A 176 -12.08 14.04 1.41
N ALA A 177 -13.17 14.78 1.31
CA ALA A 177 -14.30 14.45 0.45
C ALA A 177 -14.53 15.54 -0.60
N VAL A 178 -14.89 15.13 -1.82
CA VAL A 178 -15.31 16.05 -2.88
C VAL A 178 -16.58 16.78 -2.43
N ARG A 179 -16.53 18.10 -2.41
CA ARG A 179 -17.64 18.98 -2.05
C ARG A 179 -18.68 19.00 -3.18
N ALA A 180 -19.87 18.51 -2.88
CA ALA A 180 -20.96 18.27 -3.84
C ALA A 180 -21.51 19.52 -4.57
N THR A 181 -21.11 20.73 -4.19
CA THR A 181 -21.71 21.98 -4.73
C THR A 181 -21.21 22.34 -6.13
N VAL A 182 -20.06 21.83 -6.58
CA VAL A 182 -19.37 22.34 -7.78
C VAL A 182 -19.71 21.57 -9.06
N LEU A 183 -20.14 20.32 -8.93
CA LEU A 183 -20.60 19.49 -10.03
C LEU A 183 -22.08 19.23 -9.74
N SER A 184 -22.99 19.34 -10.70
CA SER A 184 -24.44 19.12 -10.49
C SER A 184 -24.79 17.65 -10.18
N CYS A 185 -23.96 16.97 -9.40
CA CYS A 185 -24.12 15.62 -8.92
C CYS A 185 -24.92 15.67 -7.61
N SER A 186 -26.04 14.94 -7.55
CA SER A 186 -26.95 14.99 -6.41
C SER A 186 -26.24 14.69 -5.08
N MET A 187 -26.32 15.63 -4.14
CA MET A 187 -25.73 15.57 -2.80
C MET A 187 -26.15 14.30 -2.02
N ALA A 188 -27.31 13.73 -2.36
CA ALA A 188 -27.87 12.54 -1.72
C ALA A 188 -27.06 11.27 -2.02
N LEU A 189 -26.52 11.11 -3.23
CA LEU A 189 -25.74 9.92 -3.61
C LEU A 189 -24.38 9.88 -2.89
N LEU A 190 -23.67 11.01 -2.86
CA LEU A 190 -22.37 11.10 -2.19
C LEU A 190 -22.47 10.79 -0.68
N ASN A 191 -23.53 11.25 -0.01
CA ASN A 191 -23.70 11.07 1.44
C ASN A 191 -24.11 9.64 1.84
N VAL A 192 -24.87 8.93 1.00
CA VAL A 192 -25.30 7.54 1.27
C VAL A 192 -24.13 6.56 1.20
N TYR A 193 -23.22 6.73 0.24
CA TYR A 193 -22.08 5.83 0.06
C TYR A 193 -20.91 6.12 1.01
N ASP A 194 -20.77 7.36 1.47
CA ASP A 194 -19.73 7.75 2.44
C ASP A 194 -19.96 7.06 3.80
N ARG A 195 -21.21 7.04 4.30
CA ARG A 195 -21.58 6.43 5.59
C ARG A 195 -21.45 4.91 5.66
N ARG A 196 -21.45 4.22 4.50
CA ARG A 196 -21.27 2.75 4.45
C ARG A 196 -19.80 2.34 4.56
N SER A 197 -18.86 3.27 4.32
CA SER A 197 -17.41 2.99 4.38
C SER A 197 -16.81 3.08 5.79
N THR A 198 -17.58 3.59 6.76
CA THR A 198 -17.13 3.75 8.15
C THR A 198 -17.36 2.54 9.05
N HIS A 199 -18.01 1.48 8.54
CA HIS A 199 -18.33 0.23 9.24
C HIS A 199 -17.37 -0.91 8.88
#